data_AF-A0A224Z5X1-F1
#
_entry.id   AF-A0A224Z5X1-F1
#
_cell.length_a   1.000
_cell.length_b   1.000
_cell.length_c   1.000
_cell.angle_alpha   90.00
_cell.angle_beta   90.00
_cell.angle_gamma   90.00
#
_symmetry.space_group_name_H-M   'P 1'
#
loop_
_entity.id
_entity.type
_entity.pdbx_description
1 polymer ?
#
loop_
_entity_poly.entity_id
_entity_poly.type
_entity_poly.pdbx_seq_one_letter_code
_entity_poly.pdbx_strand_id
1 'polypeptide(L)'
;MKCFKCGQTGHKADACHNEASKAHQAACVYAPPTEQAEETNCEFVELKSGRKIPIIGCAMTTRPTGLTKGMPTLLGKISGKEVTVLRDTGSSTVVVRKNLVRDSELTGRTSPVYLIDGSIRVLPEAKIEVETPYFSGKVTALCMT
;
A
#
# COMPACT_ATOMS: atom_id res chain seq x y z
N MET A 1 2.47 -14.86 -37.81
CA MET A 1 1.84 -14.49 -36.53
C MET A 1 2.84 -14.66 -35.40
N LYS A 2 3.15 -13.59 -34.65
CA LYS A 2 4.07 -13.59 -33.50
C LYS A 2 3.27 -13.56 -32.19
N CYS A 3 3.66 -14.37 -31.22
CA CYS A 3 3.05 -14.40 -29.90
C CYS A 3 3.49 -13.18 -29.09
N PHE A 4 2.55 -12.36 -28.61
CA PHE A 4 2.86 -11.17 -27.82
C PHE A 4 3.30 -11.45 -26.38
N LYS A 5 3.12 -12.70 -25.90
CA LYS A 5 3.56 -13.11 -24.56
C LYS A 5 5.04 -13.51 -24.50
N CYS A 6 5.55 -14.21 -25.52
CA CYS A 6 6.92 -14.74 -25.53
C CYS A 6 7.78 -14.27 -26.72
N GLY A 7 7.21 -13.52 -27.67
CA GLY A 7 7.90 -13.02 -28.86
C GLY A 7 8.13 -14.05 -29.97
N GLN A 8 7.85 -15.33 -29.76
CA GLN A 8 8.08 -16.38 -30.75
C GLN A 8 6.96 -16.50 -31.79
N THR A 9 7.29 -16.98 -32.99
CA THR A 9 6.33 -17.26 -34.08
C THR A 9 5.75 -18.67 -33.98
N GLY A 10 4.53 -18.88 -34.50
CA GLY A 10 3.96 -20.23 -34.69
C GLY A 10 2.77 -20.58 -33.78
N HIS A 11 2.43 -19.72 -32.82
CA HIS A 11 1.25 -19.89 -31.96
C HIS A 11 0.61 -18.53 -31.62
N LYS A 12 -0.66 -18.54 -31.23
CA LYS A 12 -1.35 -17.39 -30.63
C LYS A 12 -1.04 -17.34 -29.13
N ALA A 13 -1.19 -16.16 -28.53
CA ALA A 13 -0.82 -15.94 -27.13
C ALA A 13 -1.72 -16.67 -26.11
N ASP A 14 -2.95 -17.00 -26.49
CA ASP A 14 -3.86 -17.86 -25.73
C ASP A 14 -3.34 -19.30 -25.60
N ALA A 15 -2.59 -19.79 -26.59
CA ALA A 15 -1.99 -21.13 -26.62
C ALA A 15 -0.51 -21.17 -26.18
N CYS A 16 0.01 -20.11 -25.56
CA CYS A 16 1.42 -20.02 -25.17
C CYS A 16 1.73 -20.84 -23.90
N HIS A 17 2.59 -21.85 -24.02
CA HIS A 17 3.00 -22.77 -22.94
C HIS A 17 4.35 -22.41 -22.29
N ASN A 18 4.92 -21.25 -22.61
CA ASN A 18 6.19 -20.85 -22.03
C ASN A 18 5.99 -20.34 -20.59
N GLU A 19 6.55 -21.05 -19.59
CA GLU A 19 6.43 -20.75 -18.15
C GLU A 19 7.01 -19.37 -17.77
N ALA A 20 7.95 -18.82 -18.56
CA ALA A 20 8.42 -17.44 -18.39
C ALA A 20 7.37 -16.38 -18.77
N SER A 21 6.25 -16.82 -19.37
CA SER A 21 5.15 -15.99 -19.86
C SER A 21 3.92 -16.01 -18.96
N LYS A 22 4.03 -16.53 -17.73
CA LYS A 22 3.04 -16.23 -16.69
C LYS A 22 2.88 -14.72 -16.65
N ALA A 23 1.67 -14.25 -16.95
CA ALA A 23 1.37 -12.84 -17.01
C ALA A 23 1.87 -12.21 -15.71
N HIS A 24 2.84 -11.29 -15.81
CA HIS A 24 3.00 -10.30 -14.76
C HIS A 24 1.67 -9.56 -14.75
N GLN A 25 0.83 -9.86 -13.75
CA GLN A 25 -0.39 -9.11 -13.51
C GLN A 25 0.03 -7.69 -13.16
N ALA A 26 0.20 -6.85 -14.18
CA ALA A 26 0.34 -5.43 -13.98
C ALA A 26 -1.02 -4.91 -13.50
N ALA A 27 -1.06 -4.49 -12.24
CA ALA A 27 -2.28 -4.03 -11.57
C ALA A 27 -2.68 -2.58 -11.94
N CYS A 28 -1.98 -1.91 -12.85
CA CYS A 28 -2.36 -0.56 -13.28
C CYS A 28 -1.81 -0.19 -14.66
N VAL A 29 -2.68 0.38 -15.51
CA VAL A 29 -2.29 1.21 -16.65
C VAL A 29 -2.08 2.62 -16.13
N TYR A 30 -0.89 3.18 -16.31
CA TYR A 30 -0.60 4.57 -15.97
C TYR A 30 -1.22 5.48 -17.05
N ALA A 31 -2.34 6.11 -16.72
CA ALA A 31 -2.84 7.28 -17.43
C ALA A 31 -2.22 8.53 -16.77
N PRO A 32 -1.53 9.41 -17.51
CA PRO A 32 -0.99 10.63 -16.93
C PRO A 32 -2.13 11.53 -16.41
N PRO A 33 -1.97 12.21 -15.26
CA PRO A 33 -3.03 13.02 -14.68
C PRO A 33 -3.31 14.26 -15.54
N THR A 34 -4.56 14.43 -15.98
CA THR A 34 -5.09 15.75 -16.33
C THR A 34 -5.30 16.54 -15.04
N GLU A 35 -4.77 17.77 -15.01
CA GLU A 35 -4.82 18.69 -13.87
C GLU A 35 -6.27 19.09 -13.52
N GLN A 36 -6.97 18.26 -12.75
CA GLN A 36 -8.13 18.66 -11.95
C GLN A 36 -8.08 17.91 -10.62
N ALA A 37 -8.14 18.65 -9.52
CA ALA A 37 -8.09 18.12 -8.17
C ALA A 37 -9.24 17.12 -7.94
N GLU A 38 -8.94 15.82 -7.98
CA GLU A 38 -9.92 14.78 -7.70
C GLU A 38 -10.18 14.73 -6.19
N GLU A 39 -11.40 15.14 -5.80
CA GLU A 39 -12.00 14.83 -4.52
C GLU A 39 -11.96 13.31 -4.33
N THR A 40 -10.99 12.85 -3.53
CA THR A 40 -10.92 11.45 -3.15
C THR A 40 -12.13 11.20 -2.24
N ASN A 41 -13.06 10.35 -2.70
CA ASN A 41 -14.26 9.97 -1.94
C ASN A 41 -13.84 9.11 -0.73
N CYS A 42 -13.31 9.76 0.30
CA CYS A 42 -12.96 9.13 1.57
C CYS A 42 -14.26 8.93 2.35
N GLU A 43 -14.63 7.69 2.63
CA GLU A 43 -15.73 7.40 3.56
C GLU A 43 -15.35 7.95 4.95
N PHE A 44 -16.27 8.64 5.63
CA PHE A 44 -16.01 9.30 6.92
C PHE A 44 -17.08 8.98 7.97
N VAL A 45 -16.67 8.83 9.22
CA VAL A 45 -17.58 8.79 10.38
C VAL A 45 -17.70 10.19 10.96
N GLU A 46 -18.92 10.69 11.10
CA GLU A 46 -19.20 11.95 11.76
C GLU A 46 -19.46 11.73 13.25
N LEU A 47 -18.63 12.34 14.10
CA LEU A 47 -18.85 12.33 15.55
C LEU A 47 -20.02 13.27 15.91
N LYS A 48 -20.65 13.04 17.08
CA LYS A 48 -21.66 13.95 17.65
C LYS A 48 -21.17 15.40 17.81
N SER A 49 -19.85 15.61 17.81
CA SER A 49 -19.20 16.92 17.84
C SER A 49 -19.06 17.59 16.46
N GLY A 50 -19.60 16.99 15.38
CA GLY A 50 -19.49 17.46 14.00
C GLY A 50 -18.12 17.22 13.35
N ARG A 51 -17.20 16.54 14.04
CA ARG A 51 -15.88 16.19 13.49
C ARG A 51 -15.99 14.99 12.57
N LYS A 52 -15.49 15.12 11.34
CA LYS A 52 -15.39 14.01 10.37
C LYS A 52 -14.07 13.27 10.54
N ILE A 53 -14.17 11.95 10.71
CA ILE A 53 -13.05 11.03 10.85
C ILE A 53 -12.95 10.21 9.56
N PRO A 54 -11.84 10.26 8.81
CA PRO A 54 -11.69 9.41 7.63
C PRO A 54 -11.62 7.93 8.05
N ILE A 55 -12.37 7.08 7.35
CA ILE A 55 -12.32 5.63 7.51
C ILE A 55 -11.10 5.13 6.73
N ILE A 56 -10.16 4.54 7.47
CA ILE A 56 -8.94 3.99 6.91
C ILE A 56 -8.92 2.50 7.22
N GLY A 57 -9.22 1.64 6.24
CA GLY A 57 -9.14 0.19 6.39
C GLY A 57 -7.69 -0.25 6.56
N CYS A 58 -7.38 -1.00 7.62
CA CYS A 58 -6.03 -1.56 7.84
C CYS A 58 -6.13 -2.92 8.52
N ALA A 59 -5.50 -3.94 7.93
CA ALA A 59 -5.44 -5.29 8.49
C ALA A 59 -4.27 -5.44 9.48
N MET A 60 -4.55 -5.91 10.71
CA MET A 60 -3.54 -6.18 11.73
C MET A 60 -3.65 -7.60 12.27
N THR A 61 -2.50 -8.25 12.46
CA THR A 61 -2.42 -9.53 13.17
C THR A 61 -1.35 -9.44 14.25
N THR A 62 -1.69 -9.77 15.49
CA THR A 62 -0.79 -9.61 16.65
C THR A 62 0.17 -10.79 16.84
N ARG A 63 0.02 -11.90 16.09
CA ARG A 63 0.98 -13.01 16.01
C ARG A 63 0.83 -13.71 14.65
N PRO A 64 1.90 -14.01 13.89
CA PRO A 64 1.81 -14.73 12.63
C PRO A 64 1.71 -16.24 12.91
N THR A 65 0.62 -16.68 13.53
CA THR A 65 0.31 -18.11 13.65
C THR A 65 -0.87 -18.42 12.73
N GLY A 66 -0.66 -18.30 11.42
CA GLY A 66 -1.57 -18.88 10.42
C GLY A 66 -2.00 -18.00 9.24
N LEU A 67 -1.83 -16.69 9.28
CA LEU A 67 -2.29 -15.78 8.20
C LEU A 67 -1.18 -15.28 7.25
N THR A 68 0.09 -15.61 7.51
CA THR A 68 1.21 -15.20 6.64
C THR A 68 1.40 -16.10 5.42
N LYS A 69 0.69 -17.22 5.34
CA LYS A 69 0.80 -18.16 4.22
C LYS A 69 0.01 -17.62 3.02
N GLY A 70 0.57 -16.63 2.32
CA GLY A 70 0.03 -16.13 1.06
C GLY A 70 0.10 -14.62 0.83
N MET A 71 0.59 -13.81 1.78
CA MET A 71 0.74 -12.37 1.57
C MET A 71 2.14 -12.07 1.01
N PRO A 72 2.27 -11.74 -0.30
CA PRO A 72 3.57 -11.48 -0.89
C PRO A 72 4.17 -10.21 -0.28
N THR A 73 5.34 -10.34 0.34
CA THR A 73 6.14 -9.20 0.77
C THR A 73 7.35 -9.06 -0.14
N LEU A 74 7.74 -7.83 -0.43
CA LEU A 74 8.93 -7.50 -1.21
C LEU A 74 9.88 -6.65 -0.37
N LEU A 75 11.15 -6.58 -0.77
CA LEU A 75 12.11 -5.70 -0.13
C LEU A 75 11.87 -4.24 -0.56
N GLY A 76 12.08 -3.32 0.38
CA GLY A 76 12.10 -1.88 0.14
C GLY A 76 12.96 -1.18 1.19
N LYS A 77 12.96 0.15 1.17
CA LYS A 77 13.66 0.98 2.15
C LYS A 77 12.77 2.07 2.70
N ILE A 78 13.01 2.41 3.97
CA ILE A 78 12.44 3.59 4.63
C ILE A 78 13.60 4.39 5.18
N SER A 79 13.78 5.62 4.70
CA SER A 79 14.88 6.51 5.11
C SER A 79 16.25 5.80 5.06
N GLY A 80 16.47 5.00 4.01
CA GLY A 80 17.68 4.21 3.79
C GLY A 80 17.76 2.86 4.51
N LYS A 81 16.84 2.54 5.45
CA LYS A 81 16.81 1.24 6.15
C LYS A 81 16.04 0.21 5.35
N GLU A 82 16.61 -0.98 5.15
CA GLU A 82 15.92 -2.09 4.49
C GLU A 82 14.74 -2.60 5.33
N VAL A 83 13.61 -2.84 4.66
CA VAL A 83 12.36 -3.31 5.27
C VAL A 83 11.66 -4.30 4.35
N THR A 84 10.78 -5.11 4.92
CA THR A 84 9.80 -5.90 4.16
C THR A 84 8.53 -5.09 3.96
N VAL A 85 8.09 -4.97 2.72
CA VAL A 85 6.93 -4.18 2.28
C VAL A 85 5.82 -5.11 1.84
N LEU A 86 4.60 -4.87 2.33
CA LEU A 86 3.38 -5.49 1.85
C LEU A 86 2.60 -4.48 1.01
N ARG A 87 2.22 -4.84 -0.22
CA ARG A 87 1.23 -4.06 -0.98
C ARG A 87 -0.16 -4.51 -0.57
N ASP A 88 -0.82 -3.67 0.22
CA ASP A 88 -2.20 -3.90 0.65
C ASP A 88 -3.15 -2.97 -0.11
N THR A 89 -3.86 -3.50 -1.11
CA THR A 89 -4.89 -2.76 -1.86
C THR A 89 -6.14 -2.49 -1.02
N GLY A 90 -6.31 -3.17 0.12
CA GLY A 90 -7.38 -2.93 1.07
C GLY A 90 -7.09 -1.78 2.04
N SER A 91 -5.88 -1.21 1.99
CA SER A 91 -5.51 -0.05 2.79
C SER A 91 -5.60 1.25 2.00
N SER A 92 -6.26 2.25 2.59
CA SER A 92 -6.31 3.62 2.05
C SER A 92 -5.13 4.48 2.49
N THR A 93 -4.25 3.98 3.35
CA THR A 93 -3.07 4.72 3.84
C THR A 93 -1.80 3.86 3.90
N VAL A 94 -0.64 4.51 3.97
CA VAL A 94 0.63 3.88 4.30
C VAL A 94 0.73 3.73 5.81
N VAL A 95 0.94 2.50 6.28
CA VAL A 95 1.20 2.20 7.70
C VAL A 95 2.62 1.71 7.86
N VAL A 96 3.34 2.27 8.84
CA VAL A 96 4.72 1.93 9.16
C VAL A 96 4.85 1.59 10.64
N ARG A 97 5.77 0.68 10.98
CA ARG A 97 6.10 0.42 12.38
C ARG A 97 6.81 1.64 12.97
N LYS A 98 6.41 2.08 14.16
CA LYS A 98 6.96 3.27 14.82
C LYS A 98 8.48 3.20 14.99
N ASN A 99 9.04 2.02 15.24
CA ASN A 99 10.49 1.83 15.40
C ASN A 99 11.32 2.03 14.12
N LEU A 100 10.68 2.08 12.95
CA LEU A 100 11.33 2.36 11.67
C LEU A 100 11.38 3.86 11.38
N VAL A 101 10.59 4.66 12.10
CA VAL A 101 10.47 6.11 11.94
C VAL A 101 11.35 6.81 12.97
N ARG A 102 12.09 7.83 12.54
CA ARG A 102 12.85 8.71 13.43
C ARG A 102 11.92 9.73 14.06
N ASP A 103 12.20 10.14 15.30
CA ASP A 103 11.37 11.16 15.97
C ASP A 103 11.33 12.49 15.17
N SER A 104 12.40 12.81 14.44
CA SER A 104 12.47 13.98 13.54
C SER A 104 11.55 13.90 12.32
N GLU A 105 11.04 12.71 12.00
CA GLU A 105 10.13 12.48 10.86
C GLU A 105 8.65 12.54 11.30
N LEU A 106 8.39 12.57 12.61
CA LEU A 106 7.03 12.75 13.14
C LEU A 106 6.55 14.18 12.86
N THR A 107 5.30 14.32 12.43
CA THR A 107 4.71 15.64 12.11
C THR A 107 4.08 16.32 13.32
N GLY A 108 4.02 15.62 14.46
CA GLY A 108 3.28 16.05 15.66
C GLY A 108 1.75 15.88 15.54
N ARG A 109 1.25 15.47 14.36
CA ARG A 109 -0.17 15.20 14.13
C ARG A 109 -0.51 13.76 14.47
N THR A 110 -1.79 13.51 14.70
CA THR A 110 -2.35 12.18 14.89
C THR A 110 -3.63 12.02 14.09
N SER A 111 -3.86 10.83 13.53
CA SER A 111 -5.05 10.52 12.75
C SER A 111 -5.73 9.26 13.26
N PRO A 112 -7.06 9.24 13.35
CA PRO A 112 -7.82 8.01 13.61
C PRO A 112 -7.73 7.04 12.42
N VAL A 113 -7.66 5.74 12.71
CA VAL A 113 -7.74 4.63 11.73
C VAL A 113 -8.78 3.63 12.17
N TYR A 114 -9.47 3.00 11.21
CA TYR A 114 -10.48 1.98 11.45
C TYR A 114 -9.95 0.61 11.04
N LEU A 115 -9.64 -0.22 12.03
CA LEU A 115 -8.98 -1.49 11.79
C LEU A 115 -9.97 -2.58 11.41
N ILE A 116 -9.47 -3.65 10.77
CA ILE A 116 -10.30 -4.80 10.37
C ILE A 116 -10.99 -5.49 11.55
N ASP A 117 -10.50 -5.31 12.78
CA ASP A 117 -11.12 -5.84 14.00
C ASP A 117 -12.28 -4.98 14.50
N GLY A 118 -12.63 -3.91 13.77
CA GLY A 118 -13.69 -2.95 14.10
C GLY A 118 -13.27 -1.86 15.08
N SER A 119 -12.00 -1.86 15.54
CA SER A 119 -11.52 -0.86 16.48
C SER A 119 -11.08 0.43 15.78
N ILE A 120 -11.24 1.56 16.47
CA ILE A 120 -10.67 2.85 16.06
C ILE A 120 -9.43 3.12 16.90
N ARG A 121 -8.29 3.36 16.25
CA ARG A 121 -7.04 3.77 16.93
C ARG A 121 -6.59 5.13 16.45
N VAL A 122 -6.10 5.96 17.35
CA VAL A 122 -5.46 7.24 16.99
C VAL A 122 -3.96 6.99 16.87
N LEU A 123 -3.42 7.16 15.67
CA LEU A 123 -2.02 6.88 15.34
C LEU A 123 -1.25 8.17 15.05
N PRO A 124 0.03 8.29 15.48
CA PRO A 124 0.90 9.38 15.06
C PRO A 124 1.14 9.38 13.56
N GLU A 125 1.31 10.56 12.99
CA GLU A 125 1.63 10.76 11.59
C GLU A 125 3.13 11.09 11.41
N ALA A 126 3.74 10.53 10.37
CA ALA A 126 5.12 10.79 10.00
C ALA A 126 5.26 11.11 8.51
N LYS A 127 6.22 11.95 8.16
CA LYS A 127 6.62 12.22 6.79
C LYS A 127 7.94 11.52 6.51
N ILE A 128 7.87 10.40 5.81
CA ILE A 128 9.01 9.50 5.56
C ILE A 128 9.36 9.44 4.08
N GLU A 129 10.60 9.11 3.77
CA GLU A 129 11.05 8.79 2.42
C GLU A 129 11.07 7.27 2.25
N VAL A 130 10.43 6.78 1.19
CA VAL A 130 10.32 5.35 0.91
C VAL A 130 10.89 5.03 -0.46
N GLU A 131 11.50 3.86 -0.58
CA GLU A 131 11.92 3.26 -1.84
C GLU A 131 11.35 1.85 -1.90
N THR A 132 10.35 1.61 -2.74
CA THR A 132 9.72 0.30 -2.86
C THR A 132 9.54 -0.05 -4.33
N PRO A 133 9.34 -1.33 -4.69
CA PRO A 133 9.03 -1.71 -6.07
C PRO A 133 7.75 -1.09 -6.64
N TYR A 134 6.88 -0.53 -5.78
CA TYR A 134 5.60 0.06 -6.17
C TYR A 134 5.61 1.58 -6.23
N PHE A 135 6.46 2.21 -5.42
CA PHE A 135 6.53 3.66 -5.28
C PHE A 135 7.85 4.05 -4.61
N SER A 136 8.45 5.16 -5.06
CA SER A 136 9.59 5.81 -4.44
C SER A 136 9.34 7.30 -4.28
N GLY A 137 9.62 7.86 -3.10
CA GLY A 137 9.44 9.28 -2.80
C GLY A 137 9.02 9.54 -1.35
N LYS A 138 8.61 10.77 -1.06
CA LYS A 138 8.12 11.18 0.26
C LYS A 138 6.63 10.87 0.41
N VAL A 139 6.26 10.23 1.51
CA VAL A 139 4.86 9.90 1.83
C VAL A 139 4.52 10.33 3.26
N THR A 140 3.24 10.58 3.48
CA THR A 140 2.67 10.69 4.82
C THR A 140 2.20 9.31 5.26
N ALA A 141 2.76 8.80 6.35
CA ALA A 141 2.46 7.47 6.88
C ALA A 141 1.93 7.56 8.30
N LEU A 142 1.07 6.61 8.67
CA LEU A 142 0.62 6.43 10.05
C LEU A 142 1.49 5.42 10.78
N CYS A 143 1.94 5.81 11.97
CA CYS A 143 2.87 5.05 12.79
C CYS A 143 2.12 4.12 13.72
N MET A 144 2.35 2.82 13.56
CA MET A 144 1.78 1.80 14.41
C MET A 144 2.86 1.19 15.30
N THR A 145 2.55 1.03 16.60
CA THR A 145 3.36 0.29 17.58
C THR A 145 3.13 -1.21 17.47
#